data_AF-F6EYX4-F1
#
_entry.id   AF-F6EYX4-F1
#
_cell.length_a   1.000
_cell.length_b   1.000
_cell.length_c   1.000
_cell.angle_alpha   90.00
_cell.angle_beta   90.00
_cell.angle_gamma   90.00
#
_symmetry.space_group_name_H-M   'P 1'
#
loop_
_entity.id
_entity.type
_entity.pdbx_description
1 polymer ?
#
loop_
_entity_poly.entity_id
_entity_poly.type
_entity_poly.pdbx_seq_one_letter_code
_entity_poly.pdbx_strand_id
1 'polypeptide(L)'
;MTALISRILLCLLLVCSFAGEARADAGPAVVQAGRVTDEAGLFTVEQKRVLSEKLERLEQSTRHQMVVVTVSSLGGAEIGPFTTALGNEWGIGRKGHNDGVVLLVAPQEQLAQISVGVGLEAVLPDELCQSIMNERMIPRFREGDLFGGVDAGVDALIERLD
;
A
#
# COMPACT_ATOMS: atom_id res chain seq x y z
N MET A 1 3.75 62.58 -2.18
CA MET A 1 3.49 61.49 -1.21
C MET A 1 2.53 60.42 -1.73
N THR A 2 1.65 60.69 -2.70
CA THR A 2 0.70 59.69 -3.24
C THR A 2 1.29 58.68 -4.23
N ALA A 3 2.34 59.04 -4.97
CA ALA A 3 2.98 58.15 -5.96
C ALA A 3 3.90 57.07 -5.36
N LEU A 4 4.44 57.27 -4.15
CA LEU A 4 5.34 56.32 -3.49
C LEU A 4 4.57 55.16 -2.83
N ILE A 5 3.36 55.44 -2.34
CA ILE A 5 2.47 54.45 -1.70
C ILE A 5 1.89 53.49 -2.76
N SER A 6 1.63 53.98 -3.97
CA SER A 6 1.11 53.18 -5.10
C SER A 6 2.10 52.13 -5.61
N ARG A 7 3.42 52.41 -5.58
CA ARG A 7 4.47 51.45 -5.99
C ARG A 7 4.76 50.37 -4.95
N ILE A 8 4.59 50.67 -3.66
CA ILE A 8 4.75 49.68 -2.58
C ILE A 8 3.55 48.71 -2.57
N LEU A 9 2.35 49.20 -2.90
CA LEU A 9 1.15 48.37 -3.02
C LEU A 9 1.20 47.40 -4.22
N LEU A 10 1.93 47.76 -5.28
CA LEU A 10 2.10 46.91 -6.47
C LEU A 10 3.12 45.78 -6.27
N CYS A 11 4.12 45.97 -5.41
CA CYS A 11 5.07 44.89 -5.06
C CYS A 11 4.48 43.87 -4.06
N LEU A 12 3.50 44.26 -3.23
CA LEU A 12 2.86 43.34 -2.28
C LEU A 12 1.83 42.40 -2.93
N LEU A 13 1.41 42.70 -4.16
CA LEU A 13 0.40 41.93 -4.91
C LEU A 13 1.00 40.85 -5.83
N LEU A 14 2.33 40.80 -5.99
CA LEU A 14 2.98 39.85 -6.90
C LEU A 14 3.56 38.59 -6.22
N VAL A 15 3.50 38.48 -4.89
CA VAL A 15 4.23 37.45 -4.12
C VAL A 15 3.38 36.25 -3.70
N CYS A 16 2.05 36.28 -3.82
CA CYS A 16 1.18 35.31 -3.11
C CYS A 16 0.42 34.29 -3.97
N SER A 17 0.79 34.01 -5.22
CA SER A 17 -0.02 33.11 -6.06
C SER A 17 0.66 31.88 -6.63
N PHE A 18 1.85 31.51 -6.13
CA PHE A 18 2.33 30.14 -6.29
C PHE A 18 1.78 29.24 -5.16
N ALA A 19 0.46 29.18 -5.07
CA ALA A 19 -0.18 28.04 -4.41
C ALA A 19 -0.13 26.90 -5.42
N GLY A 20 0.99 26.15 -5.41
CA GLY A 20 1.00 24.85 -6.05
C GLY A 20 -0.05 24.00 -5.33
N GLU A 21 -1.16 23.71 -6.01
CA GLU A 21 -2.09 22.69 -5.55
C GLU A 21 -1.30 21.40 -5.43
N ALA A 22 -0.96 21.01 -4.20
CA ALA A 22 -0.62 19.65 -3.89
C ALA A 22 -1.88 18.83 -4.15
N ARG A 23 -2.14 18.49 -5.43
CA ARG A 23 -3.03 17.40 -5.77
C ARG A 23 -2.40 16.20 -5.10
N ALA A 24 -3.05 15.69 -4.06
CA ALA A 24 -2.83 14.31 -3.65
C ALA A 24 -3.11 13.47 -4.89
N ASP A 25 -2.05 13.00 -5.54
CA ASP A 25 -2.19 12.13 -6.69
C ASP A 25 -2.89 10.86 -6.20
N ALA A 26 -3.95 10.44 -6.90
CA ALA A 26 -4.77 9.29 -6.47
C ALA A 26 -4.01 7.96 -6.63
N GLY A 27 -2.79 8.01 -7.16
CA GLY A 27 -2.00 6.85 -7.52
C GLY A 27 -2.46 6.23 -8.84
N PRO A 28 -1.80 5.17 -9.30
CA PRO A 28 -2.20 4.48 -10.52
C PRO A 28 -3.57 3.80 -10.33
N ALA A 29 -4.35 3.73 -11.41
CA ALA A 29 -5.50 2.83 -11.44
C ALA A 29 -5.01 1.38 -11.51
N VAL A 30 -5.47 0.54 -10.59
CA VAL A 30 -5.09 -0.89 -10.50
C VAL A 30 -6.35 -1.73 -10.58
N VAL A 31 -6.37 -2.70 -11.50
CA VAL A 31 -7.49 -3.64 -11.65
C VAL A 31 -7.17 -4.91 -10.88
N GLN A 32 -8.04 -5.30 -9.96
CA GLN A 32 -7.84 -6.51 -9.16
C GLN A 32 -7.83 -7.76 -10.04
N ALA A 33 -6.76 -8.55 -9.94
CA ALA A 33 -6.59 -9.83 -10.62
C ALA A 33 -6.64 -11.02 -9.62
N GLY A 34 -7.73 -11.12 -8.86
CA GLY A 34 -7.87 -12.13 -7.81
C GLY A 34 -7.11 -11.78 -6.53
N ARG A 35 -6.42 -12.76 -5.92
CA ARG A 35 -5.69 -12.58 -4.65
C ARG A 35 -4.28 -12.00 -4.83
N VAL A 36 -3.71 -12.10 -6.03
CA VAL A 36 -2.38 -11.57 -6.36
C VAL A 36 -2.50 -10.74 -7.64
N THR A 37 -2.29 -9.43 -7.50
CA THR A 37 -2.25 -8.49 -8.63
C THR A 37 -0.82 -8.00 -8.80
N ASP A 38 -0.15 -8.38 -9.89
CA ASP A 38 1.27 -8.09 -10.12
C ASP A 38 1.48 -7.14 -11.32
N GLU A 39 1.13 -5.87 -11.16
CA GLU A 39 1.26 -4.86 -12.22
C GLU A 39 2.72 -4.42 -12.44
N ALA A 40 3.60 -4.66 -11.45
CA ALA A 40 5.03 -4.39 -11.59
C ALA A 40 5.80 -5.53 -12.28
N GLY A 41 5.16 -6.67 -12.55
CA GLY A 41 5.80 -7.83 -13.18
C GLY A 41 6.94 -8.42 -12.35
N LEU A 42 6.83 -8.37 -11.03
CA LEU A 42 7.86 -8.84 -10.09
C LEU A 42 7.87 -10.36 -9.94
N PHE A 43 6.77 -11.03 -10.29
CA PHE A 43 6.57 -12.43 -10.01
C PHE A 43 6.41 -13.28 -11.27
N THR A 44 7.06 -14.44 -11.25
CA THR A 44 6.79 -15.51 -12.21
C THR A 44 5.37 -16.06 -12.05
N VAL A 45 4.88 -16.78 -13.06
CA VAL A 45 3.57 -17.44 -13.01
C VAL A 45 3.46 -18.38 -11.80
N GLU A 46 4.52 -19.13 -11.52
CA GLU A 46 4.57 -20.09 -10.42
C GLU A 46 4.55 -19.40 -9.06
N GLN A 47 5.28 -18.30 -8.90
CA GLN A 47 5.29 -17.49 -7.69
C GLN A 47 3.90 -16.91 -7.39
N LYS A 48 3.19 -16.41 -8.41
CA LYS A 48 1.81 -15.93 -8.26
C LYS A 48 0.85 -17.06 -7.85
N ARG A 49 1.04 -18.26 -8.39
CA ARG A 49 0.26 -19.46 -8.02
C ARG A 49 0.47 -19.81 -6.55
N VAL A 50 1.73 -19.89 -6.10
CA VAL A 50 2.09 -20.19 -4.70
C VAL A 50 1.45 -19.20 -3.73
N LEU A 51 1.58 -17.90 -3.99
CA LEU A 51 0.96 -16.86 -3.16
C LEU A 51 -0.57 -17.00 -3.17
N SER A 52 -1.18 -17.14 -4.35
CA SER A 52 -2.64 -17.27 -4.47
C SER A 52 -3.19 -18.45 -3.68
N GLU A 53 -2.50 -19.59 -3.68
CA GLU A 53 -2.88 -20.80 -2.93
C GLU A 53 -2.72 -20.64 -1.41
N LYS A 54 -1.72 -19.89 -0.94
CA LYS A 54 -1.60 -19.53 0.48
C LYS A 54 -2.77 -18.66 0.93
N LEU A 55 -3.04 -17.60 0.17
CA LEU A 55 -4.10 -16.64 0.47
C LEU A 55 -5.50 -17.26 0.36
N GLU A 56 -5.69 -18.17 -0.58
CA GLU A 56 -6.92 -18.95 -0.69
C GLU A 56 -7.15 -19.87 0.52
N ARG A 57 -6.11 -20.58 0.95
CA ARG A 57 -6.21 -21.46 2.13
C ARG A 57 -6.54 -20.67 3.39
N LEU A 58 -5.88 -19.52 3.61
CA LEU A 58 -6.21 -18.62 4.72
C LEU A 58 -7.70 -18.22 4.69
N GLU A 59 -8.20 -17.81 3.53
CA GLU A 59 -9.61 -17.40 3.40
C GLU A 59 -10.57 -18.58 3.65
N GLN A 60 -10.21 -19.79 3.23
CA GLN A 60 -11.01 -20.98 3.49
C GLN A 60 -11.00 -21.40 4.97
N SER A 61 -9.88 -21.26 5.68
CA SER A 61 -9.75 -21.65 7.10
C SER A 61 -10.36 -20.62 8.04
N THR A 62 -10.12 -19.33 7.81
CA THR A 62 -10.42 -18.25 8.77
C THR A 62 -11.56 -17.33 8.33
N ARG A 63 -11.87 -17.31 7.02
CA ARG A 63 -12.70 -16.31 6.34
C ARG A 63 -12.10 -14.91 6.24
N HIS A 64 -10.90 -14.68 6.78
CA HIS A 64 -10.16 -13.44 6.59
C HIS A 64 -9.67 -13.36 5.14
N GLN A 65 -9.63 -12.15 4.59
CA GLN A 65 -9.23 -11.95 3.21
C GLN A 65 -7.91 -11.21 3.16
N MET A 66 -6.94 -11.76 2.45
CA MET A 66 -5.65 -11.11 2.22
C MET A 66 -5.34 -11.09 0.74
N VAL A 67 -4.86 -9.95 0.25
CA VAL A 67 -4.40 -9.79 -1.13
C VAL A 67 -2.99 -9.22 -1.18
N VAL A 68 -2.25 -9.60 -2.21
CA VAL A 68 -0.93 -9.07 -2.53
C VAL A 68 -1.04 -8.23 -3.80
N VAL A 69 -0.49 -7.01 -3.75
CA VAL A 69 -0.49 -6.08 -4.87
C VAL A 69 0.92 -5.58 -5.12
N THR A 70 1.34 -5.59 -6.38
CA THR A 70 2.52 -4.84 -6.83
C THR A 70 2.08 -3.79 -7.83
N VAL A 71 2.62 -2.58 -7.70
CA VAL A 71 2.44 -1.48 -8.66
C VAL A 71 3.81 -0.98 -9.06
N SER A 72 4.02 -0.64 -10.33
CA SER A 72 5.35 -0.18 -10.77
C SER A 72 5.78 1.11 -10.06
N SER A 73 4.85 2.04 -9.83
CA SER A 73 5.04 3.31 -9.14
C SER A 73 3.75 3.73 -8.44
N LEU A 74 3.87 4.54 -7.39
CA LEU A 74 2.75 5.20 -6.72
C LEU A 74 2.29 6.48 -7.43
N GLY A 75 3.01 6.94 -8.46
CA GLY A 75 2.62 8.15 -9.19
C GLY A 75 2.58 9.40 -8.32
N GLY A 76 3.40 9.48 -7.26
CA GLY A 76 3.38 10.60 -6.30
C GLY A 76 2.35 10.47 -5.17
N ALA A 77 1.56 9.39 -5.14
CA ALA A 77 0.69 9.08 -4.00
C ALA A 77 1.48 8.60 -2.77
N GLU A 78 0.94 8.84 -1.59
CA GLU A 78 1.46 8.24 -0.35
C GLU A 78 1.00 6.79 -0.22
N ILE A 79 1.93 5.87 0.06
CA ILE A 79 1.66 4.43 0.03
C ILE A 79 0.57 3.98 1.03
N GLY A 80 0.56 4.56 2.24
CA GLY A 80 -0.42 4.21 3.28
C GLY A 80 -1.85 4.52 2.85
N PRO A 81 -2.20 5.79 2.58
CA PRO A 81 -3.50 6.18 2.06
C PRO A 81 -3.88 5.44 0.77
N PHE A 82 -2.94 5.26 -0.16
CA PHE A 82 -3.18 4.54 -1.40
C PHE A 82 -3.56 3.07 -1.16
N THR A 83 -2.80 2.36 -0.31
CA THR A 83 -3.05 0.94 0.00
C THR A 83 -4.40 0.74 0.70
N THR A 84 -4.75 1.63 1.64
CA THR A 84 -6.05 1.61 2.33
C THR A 84 -7.20 1.93 1.37
N ALA A 85 -7.05 2.93 0.50
CA ALA A 85 -8.05 3.26 -0.50
C ALA A 85 -8.30 2.08 -1.45
N LEU A 86 -7.24 1.40 -1.89
CA LEU A 86 -7.32 0.23 -2.75
C LEU A 86 -8.09 -0.93 -2.10
N GLY A 87 -7.78 -1.24 -0.83
CA GLY A 87 -8.50 -2.27 -0.08
C GLY A 87 -10.00 -1.96 0.07
N ASN A 88 -10.34 -0.69 0.31
CA ASN A 88 -11.74 -0.24 0.40
C ASN A 88 -12.46 -0.30 -0.94
N GLU A 89 -11.81 0.13 -2.03
CA GLU A 89 -12.36 0.11 -3.39
C GLU A 89 -12.69 -1.33 -3.83
N TRP A 90 -11.80 -2.26 -3.52
CA TRP A 90 -11.97 -3.68 -3.86
C TRP A 90 -12.85 -4.45 -2.86
N GLY A 91 -13.22 -3.82 -1.75
CA GLY A 91 -14.03 -4.44 -0.70
C GLY A 91 -13.33 -5.65 -0.07
N ILE A 92 -12.03 -5.55 0.19
CA ILE A 92 -11.25 -6.62 0.82
C ILE A 92 -11.68 -6.75 2.29
N GLY A 93 -12.10 -7.95 2.67
CA GLY A 93 -12.67 -8.27 3.98
C GLY A 93 -14.19 -8.43 3.90
N ARG A 94 -14.74 -9.19 4.85
CA ARG A 94 -16.19 -9.41 4.92
C ARG A 94 -16.89 -8.16 5.43
N LYS A 95 -17.99 -7.83 4.78
CA LYS A 95 -18.86 -6.72 5.17
C LYS A 95 -19.28 -6.83 6.64
N GLY A 96 -19.01 -5.79 7.42
CA GLY A 96 -19.33 -5.73 8.85
C GLY A 96 -18.32 -6.40 9.78
N HIS A 97 -17.39 -7.19 9.24
CA HIS A 97 -16.26 -7.74 9.99
C HIS A 97 -15.00 -6.91 9.80
N ASN A 98 -14.80 -6.33 8.61
CA ASN A 98 -13.61 -5.52 8.26
C ASN A 98 -12.31 -6.31 8.48
N ASP A 99 -12.30 -7.56 8.04
CA ASP A 99 -11.21 -8.52 8.24
C ASP A 99 -10.38 -8.76 6.97
N GLY A 100 -10.05 -7.65 6.31
CA GLY A 100 -9.22 -7.60 5.12
C GLY A 100 -7.78 -7.19 5.42
N VAL A 101 -6.83 -7.69 4.63
CA VAL A 101 -5.42 -7.28 4.64
C VAL A 101 -4.95 -7.03 3.20
N VAL A 102 -4.27 -5.91 2.97
CA VAL A 102 -3.63 -5.60 1.69
C VAL A 102 -2.13 -5.45 1.93
N LEU A 103 -1.32 -6.28 1.29
CA LEU A 103 0.12 -6.14 1.24
C LEU A 103 0.51 -5.56 -0.12
N LEU A 104 1.02 -4.34 -0.12
CA LEU A 104 1.39 -3.61 -1.33
C LEU A 104 2.90 -3.40 -1.43
N VAL A 105 3.46 -3.57 -2.63
CA VAL A 105 4.86 -3.27 -2.95
C VAL A 105 4.95 -2.32 -4.15
N ALA A 106 5.73 -1.25 -3.99
CA ALA A 106 6.01 -0.25 -5.01
C ALA A 106 7.54 -0.12 -5.19
N PRO A 107 8.15 -0.81 -6.18
CA PRO A 107 9.59 -0.94 -6.28
C PRO A 107 10.29 0.34 -6.76
N GLN A 108 9.63 1.23 -7.51
CA GLN A 108 10.23 2.50 -7.91
C GLN A 108 10.47 3.42 -6.70
N GLU A 109 9.53 3.47 -5.76
CA GLU A 109 9.66 4.22 -4.51
C GLU A 109 10.42 3.42 -3.44
N GLN A 110 10.71 2.14 -3.68
CA GLN A 110 11.29 1.20 -2.70
C GLN A 110 10.45 1.10 -1.42
N LEU A 111 9.12 1.18 -1.56
CA LEU A 111 8.18 1.15 -0.45
C LEU A 111 7.36 -0.14 -0.46
N ALA A 112 7.00 -0.58 0.74
CA ALA A 112 6.00 -1.61 0.95
C ALA A 112 5.10 -1.18 2.11
N GLN A 113 3.84 -1.61 2.07
CA GLN A 113 2.84 -1.28 3.07
C GLN A 113 1.96 -2.49 3.33
N ILE A 114 1.60 -2.70 4.59
CA ILE A 114 0.53 -3.59 5.01
C ILE A 114 -0.61 -2.70 5.51
N SER A 115 -1.78 -2.81 4.90
CA SER A 115 -3.02 -2.17 5.40
C SER A 115 -3.92 -3.25 5.97
N VAL A 116 -4.41 -3.02 7.19
CA VAL A 116 -5.19 -3.98 7.96
C VAL A 116 -6.56 -3.37 8.25
N GLY A 117 -7.62 -4.13 8.01
CA GLY A 117 -8.98 -3.73 8.35
C GLY A 117 -9.19 -3.72 9.87
N VAL A 118 -10.04 -2.80 10.34
CA VAL A 118 -10.30 -2.55 11.78
C VAL A 118 -10.67 -3.83 12.56
N GLY A 119 -11.29 -4.81 11.91
CA GLY A 119 -11.64 -6.09 12.54
C GLY A 119 -10.46 -6.96 12.95
N LEU A 120 -9.27 -6.67 12.42
CA LEU A 120 -8.05 -7.42 12.66
C LEU A 120 -7.01 -6.66 13.49
N GLU A 121 -7.22 -5.39 13.84
CA GLU A 121 -6.22 -4.58 14.58
C GLU A 121 -5.80 -5.20 15.93
N ALA A 122 -6.70 -5.92 16.61
CA ALA A 122 -6.36 -6.62 17.86
C ALA A 122 -5.39 -7.79 17.65
N VAL A 123 -5.36 -8.36 16.44
CA VAL A 123 -4.53 -9.52 16.06
C VAL A 123 -3.29 -9.09 15.29
N LEU A 124 -3.44 -8.10 14.43
CA LEU A 124 -2.45 -7.49 13.55
C LEU A 124 -2.33 -5.98 13.83
N PRO A 125 -1.86 -5.56 15.01
CA PRO A 125 -1.64 -4.15 15.30
C PRO A 125 -0.52 -3.58 14.41
N ASP A 126 -0.54 -2.27 14.18
CA ASP A 126 0.43 -1.57 13.33
C ASP A 126 1.89 -1.87 13.68
N GLU A 127 2.21 -1.90 14.98
CA GLU A 127 3.56 -2.19 15.48
C GLU A 127 4.05 -3.58 15.06
N LEU A 128 3.14 -4.57 15.06
CA LEU A 128 3.45 -5.92 14.62
C LEU A 128 3.67 -5.97 13.10
N CYS A 129 2.80 -5.31 12.33
CA CYS A 129 2.95 -5.24 10.88
C CYS A 129 4.28 -4.57 10.49
N GLN A 130 4.67 -3.50 11.19
CA GLN A 130 5.97 -2.86 11.00
C GLN A 130 7.14 -3.78 11.36
N SER A 131 7.06 -4.54 12.46
CA SER A 131 8.06 -5.55 12.81
C SER A 131 8.18 -6.62 11.73
N ILE A 132 7.07 -7.16 11.22
CA ILE A 132 7.07 -8.14 10.11
C ILE A 132 7.77 -7.56 8.88
N MET A 133 7.43 -6.33 8.46
CA MET A 133 8.10 -5.69 7.33
C MET A 133 9.61 -5.53 7.56
N ASN A 134 10.01 -5.02 8.73
CA ASN A 134 11.40 -4.74 9.06
C ASN A 134 12.26 -6.01 9.21
N GLU A 135 11.68 -7.09 9.71
CA GLU A 135 12.41 -8.31 10.06
C GLU A 135 12.34 -9.41 8.99
N ARG A 136 11.26 -9.45 8.20
CA ARG A 136 11.01 -10.53 7.23
C ARG A 136 11.09 -10.07 5.79
N MET A 137 10.64 -8.86 5.49
CA MET A 137 10.48 -8.38 4.11
C MET A 137 11.68 -7.53 3.65
N ILE A 138 11.93 -6.41 4.35
CA ILE A 138 12.92 -5.39 3.97
C ILE A 138 14.35 -5.95 3.81
N PRO A 139 14.86 -6.86 4.67
CA PRO A 139 16.19 -7.45 4.47
C PRO A 139 16.32 -8.17 3.13
N ARG A 140 15.30 -8.93 2.73
CA ARG A 140 15.27 -9.66 1.45
C ARG A 140 15.14 -8.72 0.26
N PHE A 141 14.34 -7.66 0.40
CA PHE A 141 14.24 -6.61 -0.63
C PHE A 141 15.59 -5.95 -0.90
N ARG A 142 16.39 -5.70 0.15
CA ARG A 142 17.76 -5.15 0.02
C ARG A 142 18.71 -6.10 -0.70
N GLU A 143 18.46 -7.41 -0.64
CA GLU A 143 19.22 -8.45 -1.34
C GLU A 143 18.69 -8.72 -2.76
N GLY A 144 17.63 -8.04 -3.19
CA GLY A 144 16.98 -8.23 -4.50
C GLY A 144 15.98 -9.39 -4.54
N ASP A 145 15.74 -10.09 -3.43
CA ASP A 145 14.75 -11.16 -3.31
C ASP A 145 13.36 -10.59 -2.98
N LEU A 146 12.74 -9.92 -3.97
CA LEU A 146 11.41 -9.31 -3.81
C LEU A 146 10.32 -10.36 -3.55
N PHE A 147 10.34 -11.47 -4.28
CA PHE A 147 9.37 -12.54 -4.05
C PHE A 147 9.52 -13.15 -2.66
N GLY A 148 10.73 -13.56 -2.26
CA GLY A 148 10.93 -14.18 -0.95
C GLY A 148 10.65 -13.22 0.19
N GLY A 149 10.86 -11.90 0.00
CA GLY A 149 10.43 -10.88 0.96
C GLY A 149 8.91 -10.85 1.13
N VAL A 150 8.16 -10.80 0.02
CA VAL A 150 6.69 -10.82 0.06
C VAL A 150 6.16 -12.15 0.63
N ASP A 151 6.71 -13.27 0.19
CA ASP A 151 6.32 -14.61 0.63
C ASP A 151 6.53 -14.79 2.14
N ALA A 152 7.67 -14.34 2.68
CA ALA A 152 7.94 -14.37 4.12
C ALA A 152 7.04 -13.42 4.92
N GLY A 153 6.66 -12.27 4.35
CA GLY A 153 5.67 -11.38 4.95
C GLY A 153 4.29 -12.00 5.01
N VAL A 154 3.84 -12.62 3.90
CA VAL A 154 2.56 -13.35 3.82
C VAL A 154 2.52 -14.49 4.82
N ASP A 155 3.58 -15.31 4.92
CA ASP A 155 3.64 -16.40 5.89
C ASP A 155 3.52 -15.89 7.33
N ALA A 156 4.27 -14.84 7.68
CA ALA A 156 4.22 -14.25 9.03
C ALA A 156 2.84 -13.65 9.37
N LEU A 157 2.12 -13.11 8.40
CA LEU A 157 0.76 -12.62 8.59
C LEU A 157 -0.24 -13.77 8.74
N ILE A 158 -0.11 -14.83 7.95
CA ILE A 158 -0.94 -16.04 8.05
C ILE A 158 -0.78 -16.69 9.44
N GLU A 159 0.45 -16.81 9.94
CA GLU A 159 0.74 -17.36 11.28
C GLU A 159 0.01 -16.63 12.42
N ARG A 160 -0.41 -15.38 12.21
CA ARG A 160 -1.17 -14.59 13.19
C ARG A 160 -2.68 -14.70 13.01
N LEU A 161 -3.13 -15.07 11.82
CA LEU A 161 -4.55 -15.09 11.43
C LEU A 161 -5.18 -16.49 11.51
N ASP A 162 -4.38 -17.55 11.36
CA ASP A 162 -4.78 -18.95 11.60
C ASP A 162 -4.93 -19.26 13.11
#